data_AF-A0A517NRW4-F1
#
_entry.id   AF-A0A517NRW4-F1
#
_cell.length_a   1.000
_cell.length_b   1.000
_cell.length_c   1.000
_cell.angle_alpha   90.00
_cell.angle_beta   90.00
_cell.angle_gamma   90.00
#
_symmetry.space_group_name_H-M   'P 1'
#
loop_
_entity.id
_entity.type
_entity.pdbx_description
1 polymer ?
#
loop_
_entity_poly.entity_id
_entity_poly.type
_entity_poly.pdbx_seq_one_letter_code
_entity_poly.pdbx_strand_id
1 'polypeptide(L)'
;MLQRLLPVAPQQSTSFALAEETVVQSFKRQRRTDVYFSEAASAADVNGVCVADVVYGPYWFAGPDFKTKQEICKPIPRNRDRYADNFFIGCVT
;
A
#
# COMPACT_ATOMS: atom_id res chain seq x y z
N MET A 1 -55.00 9.34 56.30
CA MET A 1 -53.64 8.80 56.52
C MET A 1 -52.72 9.52 55.54
N LEU A 2 -52.01 10.58 55.97
CA LEU A 2 -51.14 11.37 55.10
C LEU A 2 -49.77 10.68 55.00
N GLN A 3 -49.40 10.19 53.81
CA GLN A 3 -48.09 9.59 53.56
C GLN A 3 -47.11 10.67 53.09
N ARG A 4 -46.00 10.78 53.81
CA ARG A 4 -44.94 11.79 53.64
C ARG A 4 -43.97 11.31 52.57
N LEU A 5 -43.89 12.01 51.44
CA LEU A 5 -42.95 11.69 50.35
C LEU A 5 -41.54 12.22 50.69
N LEU A 6 -40.53 11.36 50.63
CA LEU A 6 -39.11 11.70 50.73
C LEU A 6 -38.56 12.04 49.32
N PRO A 7 -37.59 12.97 49.19
CA PRO A 7 -37.06 13.33 47.88
C PRO A 7 -36.09 12.27 47.36
N VAL A 8 -36.27 11.86 46.09
CA VAL A 8 -35.31 11.05 45.33
C VAL A 8 -34.23 11.98 44.79
N ALA A 9 -32.97 11.73 45.14
CA ALA A 9 -31.84 12.44 44.55
C ALA A 9 -31.53 11.90 43.15
N PRO A 10 -31.24 12.75 42.14
CA PRO A 10 -30.88 12.29 40.81
C PRO A 10 -29.48 11.68 40.84
N GLN A 11 -29.35 10.42 40.44
CA GLN A 11 -28.05 9.80 40.18
C GLN A 11 -27.64 10.16 38.75
N GLN A 12 -26.63 11.02 38.61
CA GLN A 12 -26.03 11.32 37.31
C GLN A 12 -25.00 10.24 36.97
N SER A 13 -25.30 9.46 35.93
CA SER A 13 -24.37 8.50 35.33
C SER A 13 -23.42 9.22 34.39
N THR A 14 -22.23 9.58 34.86
CA THR A 14 -21.14 10.05 33.99
C THR A 14 -20.48 8.86 33.30
N SER A 15 -20.58 8.80 31.97
CA SER A 15 -19.85 7.84 31.14
C SER A 15 -18.47 8.42 30.78
N PHE A 16 -17.41 7.65 31.03
CA PHE A 16 -16.04 8.00 30.62
C PHE A 16 -15.72 7.31 29.29
N ALA A 17 -15.18 8.07 28.34
CA ALA A 17 -14.63 7.52 27.10
C ALA A 17 -13.15 7.15 27.32
N LEU A 18 -12.76 5.92 26.93
CA LEU A 18 -11.37 5.51 26.86
C LEU A 18 -10.76 6.01 25.54
N ALA A 19 -9.60 6.65 25.61
CA ALA A 19 -8.82 7.00 24.44
C ALA A 19 -8.08 5.74 23.95
N GLU A 20 -8.33 5.35 22.70
CA GLU A 20 -7.62 4.25 22.04
C GLU A 20 -6.19 4.71 21.69
N GLU A 21 -5.19 3.95 22.14
CA GLU A 21 -3.80 4.21 21.81
C GLU A 21 -3.56 3.99 20.31
N THR A 22 -3.05 5.02 19.62
CA THR A 22 -2.78 4.94 18.18
C THR A 22 -1.56 4.05 17.94
N VAL A 23 -1.79 2.82 17.50
CA VAL A 23 -0.72 1.88 17.13
C VAL A 23 -0.17 2.24 15.74
N VAL A 24 1.12 2.62 15.68
CA VAL A 24 1.82 2.86 14.42
C VAL A 24 2.20 1.53 13.78
N GLN A 25 1.62 1.24 12.61
CA GLN A 25 1.95 0.05 11.83
C GLN A 25 3.26 0.24 11.06
N SER A 26 4.14 -0.77 11.10
CA SER A 26 5.39 -0.78 10.34
C SER A 26 5.29 -1.69 9.12
N PHE A 27 5.87 -1.25 7.99
CA PHE A 27 5.90 -2.03 6.75
C PHE A 27 7.32 -2.45 6.38
N LYS A 28 7.48 -3.67 5.85
CA LYS A 28 8.75 -4.13 5.28
C LYS A 28 8.92 -3.54 3.89
N ARG A 29 9.99 -2.77 3.68
CA ARG A 29 10.37 -2.27 2.35
C ARG A 29 11.31 -3.24 1.64
N GLN A 30 11.02 -3.55 0.38
CA GLN A 30 11.84 -4.40 -0.45
C GLN A 30 12.18 -3.71 -1.78
N ARG A 31 13.42 -3.26 -1.94
CA ARG A 31 13.90 -2.59 -3.17
C ARG A 31 14.11 -3.62 -4.28
N ARG A 32 13.58 -3.37 -5.49
CA ARG A 32 13.72 -4.29 -6.65
C ARG A 32 14.79 -3.85 -7.65
N THR A 33 14.94 -2.55 -7.86
CA THR A 33 15.96 -1.97 -8.73
C THR A 33 16.29 -0.56 -8.28
N ASP A 34 17.48 -0.10 -8.66
CA ASP A 34 17.99 1.25 -8.39
C ASP A 34 17.96 2.10 -9.68
N VAL A 35 17.69 1.44 -10.80
CA VAL A 35 17.67 2.02 -12.15
C VAL A 35 16.29 2.60 -12.42
N TYR A 36 16.27 3.84 -12.90
CA TYR A 36 15.06 4.55 -13.29
C TYR A 36 14.73 4.19 -14.75
N PHE A 37 13.61 3.48 -14.95
CA PHE A 37 13.17 3.01 -16.26
C PHE A 37 11.87 3.63 -16.73
N SER A 38 10.94 3.86 -15.79
CA SER A 38 9.60 4.40 -16.04
C SER A 38 9.11 5.13 -14.79
N GLU A 39 8.09 5.96 -14.95
CA GLU A 39 7.40 6.67 -13.86
C GLU A 39 6.38 5.78 -13.13
N ALA A 40 5.87 4.76 -13.82
CA ALA A 40 4.77 3.93 -13.32
C ALA A 40 5.21 2.49 -13.01
N ALA A 41 4.50 1.87 -12.07
CA ALA A 41 4.56 0.45 -11.76
C ALA A 41 3.15 -0.13 -11.74
N SER A 42 3.02 -1.43 -12.05
CA SER A 42 1.75 -2.16 -12.06
C SER A 42 1.83 -3.41 -11.19
N ALA A 43 0.67 -3.96 -10.84
CA ALA A 43 0.56 -5.29 -10.30
C ALA A 43 -0.47 -6.10 -11.11
N ALA A 44 -0.09 -7.30 -11.54
CA ALA A 44 -0.92 -8.20 -12.32
C ALA A 44 -0.42 -9.64 -12.15
N ASP A 45 -1.29 -10.64 -12.33
CA ASP A 45 -0.85 -12.04 -12.47
C ASP A 45 -0.37 -12.27 -13.90
N VAL A 46 0.93 -12.07 -14.14
CA VAL A 46 1.52 -12.08 -15.50
C VAL A 46 1.75 -13.51 -15.97
N ASN A 47 2.02 -14.44 -15.06
CA ASN A 47 2.32 -15.84 -15.36
C ASN A 47 1.14 -16.81 -15.15
N GLY A 48 0.00 -16.35 -14.62
CA GLY A 48 -1.22 -17.13 -14.50
C GLY A 48 -1.24 -18.11 -13.33
N VAL A 49 -0.49 -17.85 -12.26
CA VAL A 49 -0.41 -18.73 -11.08
C VAL A 49 -1.31 -18.26 -9.92
N CYS A 50 -2.20 -17.31 -10.18
CA CYS A 50 -3.09 -16.68 -9.20
C CYS A 50 -2.34 -15.95 -8.08
N VAL A 51 -1.11 -15.49 -8.36
CA VAL A 51 -0.30 -14.66 -7.45
C VAL A 51 0.06 -13.38 -8.19
N ALA A 52 -0.13 -12.22 -7.56
CA ALA A 52 0.19 -10.95 -8.17
C ALA A 52 1.71 -10.79 -8.34
N ASP A 53 2.12 -10.45 -9.55
CA ASP A 53 3.46 -10.03 -9.91
C ASP A 53 3.55 -8.51 -9.94
N VAL A 54 4.77 -7.97 -9.80
CA VAL A 54 5.03 -6.52 -9.90
C VAL A 54 5.67 -6.21 -11.24
N VAL A 55 5.18 -5.23 -11.97
CA VAL A 55 5.72 -4.80 -13.26
C VAL A 55 6.30 -3.40 -13.13
N TYR A 56 7.55 -3.20 -13.56
CA TYR A 56 8.22 -1.91 -13.57
C TYR A 56 9.17 -1.78 -14.77
N GLY A 57 8.85 -0.84 -15.66
CA GLY A 57 9.61 -0.60 -16.89
C GLY A 57 9.77 -1.88 -17.72
N PRO A 58 11.00 -2.29 -18.09
CA PRO A 58 11.23 -3.45 -18.94
C PRO A 58 11.09 -4.79 -18.22
N TYR A 59 10.71 -4.82 -16.94
CA TYR A 59 10.71 -6.04 -16.13
C TYR A 59 9.36 -6.31 -15.46
N TRP A 60 9.04 -7.59 -15.28
CA TRP A 60 8.13 -8.03 -14.22
C TRP A 60 8.87 -8.91 -13.19
N PHE A 61 8.40 -8.88 -11.94
CA PHE A 61 8.96 -9.57 -10.79
C PHE A 61 7.94 -10.57 -10.26
N ALA A 62 8.30 -11.85 -10.29
CA ALA A 62 7.39 -12.93 -9.92
C ALA A 62 7.03 -12.89 -8.43
N GLY A 63 5.74 -12.85 -8.11
CA GLY A 63 5.26 -12.99 -6.75
C GLY A 63 5.43 -14.42 -6.21
N PRO A 64 5.36 -14.63 -4.88
CA PRO A 64 5.15 -13.64 -3.83
C PRO A 64 6.44 -13.02 -3.29
N ASP A 65 7.62 -13.53 -3.68
CA ASP A 65 8.89 -13.10 -3.13
C ASP A 65 9.56 -11.98 -3.94
N PHE A 66 9.11 -11.74 -5.17
CA PHE A 66 9.53 -10.70 -6.10
C PHE A 66 11.04 -10.74 -6.42
N LYS A 67 11.72 -11.88 -6.21
CA LYS A 67 13.18 -12.00 -6.40
C LYS A 67 13.55 -12.31 -7.85
N THR A 68 12.72 -13.09 -8.51
CA THR A 68 12.92 -13.45 -9.92
C THR A 68 12.35 -12.34 -10.79
N LYS A 69 13.19 -11.72 -11.62
CA LYS A 69 12.75 -10.76 -12.63
C LYS A 69 12.82 -11.37 -14.02
N GLN A 70 11.90 -10.96 -14.89
CA GLN A 70 11.81 -11.38 -16.28
C GLN A 70 11.69 -10.16 -17.18
N GLU A 71 12.37 -10.18 -18.32
CA GLU A 71 12.39 -9.09 -19.28
C GLU A 71 11.16 -9.13 -20.19
N ILE A 72 10.49 -7.99 -20.35
CA ILE A 72 9.36 -7.77 -21.27
C ILE A 72 9.84 -7.13 -22.57
N CYS A 73 10.85 -6.26 -22.48
CA CYS A 73 11.41 -5.50 -23.58
C CYS A 73 12.83 -5.04 -23.23
N LYS A 74 13.54 -4.51 -24.22
CA LYS A 74 14.93 -4.07 -24.06
C LYS A 74 15.09 -3.05 -22.92
N PRO A 75 15.99 -3.27 -21.94
CA PRO A 75 16.14 -2.38 -20.81
C PRO A 75 16.98 -1.15 -21.20
N ILE A 76 16.31 -0.01 -21.34
CA ILE A 76 16.95 1.28 -21.62
C ILE A 76 16.79 2.17 -20.38
N PRO A 77 17.86 2.40 -19.60
CA PRO A 77 17.81 3.33 -18.47
C PRO A 77 17.42 4.74 -18.92
N ARG A 78 16.64 5.42 -18.09
CA ARG A 78 16.22 6.81 -18.31
C ARG A 78 17.03 7.75 -17.43
N ASN A 79 17.18 8.99 -17.88
CA ASN A 79 17.78 10.05 -17.08
C ASN A 79 16.77 10.49 -16.01
N ARG A 80 17.14 10.43 -14.73
CA ARG A 80 16.28 10.80 -13.60
C ARG A 80 16.02 12.31 -13.49
N ASP A 81 16.86 13.13 -14.12
CA ASP A 81 16.71 14.58 -14.15
C ASP A 81 15.72 15.05 -15.23
N ARG A 82 15.09 14.12 -15.95
CA ARG A 82 14.08 14.38 -16.98
C ARG A 82 12.96 13.37 -16.87
N TYR A 83 11.83 13.67 -17.49
CA TYR A 83 10.77 12.67 -17.66
C TYR A 83 11.28 11.49 -18.49
N ALA A 84 10.87 10.28 -18.10
CA ALA A 84 11.02 9.11 -18.94
C ALA A 84 10.20 9.29 -20.23
N ASP A 85 10.79 8.96 -21.39
CA ASP A 85 10.04 8.94 -22.66
C ASP A 85 8.85 7.96 -22.60
N ASN A 86 8.89 7.02 -21.64
CA ASN A 86 7.82 6.10 -21.32
C ASN A 86 7.28 6.42 -19.93
N PHE A 87 6.15 7.10 -19.90
CA PHE A 87 5.49 7.44 -18.64
C PHE A 87 4.83 6.21 -17.99
N PHE A 88 4.22 5.33 -18.79
CA PHE A 88 3.53 4.14 -18.31
C PHE A 88 4.46 2.93 -18.17
N ILE A 89 3.92 1.85 -17.59
CA ILE A 89 4.62 0.60 -17.26
C ILE A 89 5.29 -0.09 -18.48
N GLY A 90 4.90 0.26 -19.72
CA GLY A 90 5.33 -0.44 -20.92
C GLY A 90 6.44 0.23 -21.75
N CYS A 91 7.11 -0.57 -22.58
CA CYS A 91 7.97 -0.07 -23.66
C CYS A 91 7.15 0.39 -24.86
N VAL A 92 7.17 1.68 -25.19
CA VAL A 92 6.96 2.21 -26.54
C VAL A 92 8.25 1.94 -27.32
N THR A 93 8.16 1.13 -28.38
CA THR A 93 9.23 0.94 -29.38
C THR A 93 9.33 2.13 -30.30
#